data_AF-A0A3M6K3G8-F1
#
_entry.id   AF-A0A3M6K3G8-F1
#
_cell.length_a   1.000
_cell.length_b   1.000
_cell.length_c   1.000
_cell.angle_alpha   90.00
_cell.angle_beta   90.00
_cell.angle_gamma   90.00
#
_symmetry.space_group_name_H-M   'P 1'
#
loop_
_entity.id
_entity.type
_entity.pdbx_description
1 polymer ?
#
loop_
_entity_poly.entity_id
_entity_poly.type
_entity_poly.pdbx_seq_one_letter_code
_entity_poly.pdbx_strand_id
1 'polypeptide(L)'
;MLENIACLSKYLIVIKTILPQKIVIECFSKKFMPLTNNVIIKLNEITTMVEDKSKLSESDVDDIKAIFKELVKGGERYDVDEIEFWFENEGSWKTREPIIRIANLSNYVQDKHQQTAHLRIMSDDDCSCGH
;
A
#
# COMPACT_ATOMS: atom_id res chain seq x y z
N MET A 1 17.55 8.45 -24.52
CA MET A 1 17.30 7.44 -23.47
C MET A 1 16.90 8.23 -22.23
N LEU A 2 15.62 8.22 -21.89
CA LEU A 2 15.11 8.92 -20.71
C LEU A 2 15.24 7.94 -19.54
N GLU A 3 16.24 8.18 -18.69
CA GLU A 3 16.32 7.51 -17.40
C GLU A 3 15.24 8.12 -16.50
N ASN A 4 14.33 7.28 -16.03
CA ASN A 4 13.28 7.65 -15.07
C ASN A 4 13.93 8.04 -13.74
N ILE A 5 14.28 9.32 -13.60
CA ILE A 5 14.54 9.94 -12.31
C ILE A 5 13.17 10.28 -11.73
N ALA A 6 12.62 9.38 -10.91
CA ALA A 6 11.57 9.77 -9.97
C ALA A 6 12.20 10.75 -8.98
N CYS A 7 11.96 12.02 -9.27
CA CYS A 7 12.59 13.16 -8.63
C CYS A 7 12.03 13.34 -7.21
N LEU A 8 12.87 13.16 -6.19
CA LEU A 8 12.67 13.76 -4.86
C LEU A 8 12.88 15.29 -4.96
N SER A 9 12.11 15.98 -5.81
CA SER A 9 12.13 17.43 -5.95
C SER A 9 10.92 18.00 -5.24
N LYS A 10 11.15 18.55 -4.04
CA LYS A 10 10.36 19.66 -3.47
C LYS A 10 10.89 20.23 -2.15
N TYR A 11 11.90 19.63 -1.51
CA TYR A 11 12.34 20.08 -0.18
C TYR A 11 13.79 20.55 -0.17
N LEU A 12 13.99 21.88 -0.02
CA LEU A 12 15.28 22.49 0.27
C LEU A 12 15.44 22.60 1.80
N ILE A 13 16.38 21.87 2.38
CA ILE A 13 16.71 22.00 3.81
C ILE A 13 17.83 23.03 3.95
N VAL A 14 17.52 24.21 4.52
CA VAL A 14 18.51 25.26 4.80
C VAL A 14 18.79 25.29 6.30
N ILE A 15 20.03 24.97 6.69
CA ILE A 15 20.49 25.04 8.09
C ILE A 15 21.49 26.18 8.23
N LYS A 16 21.16 27.18 9.07
CA LYS A 16 22.07 28.26 9.45
C LYS A 16 22.60 27.98 10.86
N THR A 17 23.92 27.85 11.00
CA THR A 17 24.59 27.68 12.29
C THR A 17 25.35 28.96 12.64
N ILE A 18 25.40 29.30 13.93
CA ILE A 18 26.12 30.46 14.46
C ILE A 18 27.45 30.03 15.14
N LEU A 19 27.66 28.72 15.34
CA LEU A 19 28.79 28.14 16.08
C LEU A 19 29.34 26.89 15.37
N PRO A 20 30.64 26.53 15.56
CA PRO A 20 31.29 25.42 14.88
C PRO A 20 30.93 24.06 15.51
N GLN A 21 29.65 23.70 15.48
CA GLN A 21 29.16 22.41 15.94
C GLN A 21 29.04 21.44 14.76
N LYS A 22 29.39 20.17 14.97
CA LYS A 22 29.18 19.10 13.99
C LYS A 22 27.69 18.79 13.92
N ILE A 23 27.07 19.02 12.75
CA ILE A 23 25.69 18.65 12.47
C ILE A 23 25.70 17.36 11.64
N VAL A 24 24.96 16.36 12.09
CA VAL A 24 24.72 15.12 11.34
C VAL A 24 23.27 15.15 10.89
N ILE A 25 23.04 15.07 9.57
CA ILE A 25 21.70 14.99 8.99
C ILE A 25 21.54 13.57 8.46
N GLU A 26 20.62 12.81 9.06
CA GLU A 26 20.27 11.48 8.58
C GLU A 26 18.95 11.57 7.81
N CYS A 27 19.04 11.36 6.49
CA CYS A 27 17.87 11.28 5.63
C CYS A 27 17.41 9.82 5.55
N PHE A 28 16.26 9.50 6.13
CA PHE A 28 15.62 8.20 5.96
C PHE A 28 14.80 8.21 4.67
N SER A 29 15.33 7.61 3.61
CA SER A 29 14.53 7.31 2.42
C SER A 29 13.66 6.09 2.74
N LYS A 30 12.34 6.28 2.84
CA LYS A 30 11.40 5.15 2.90
C LYS A 30 11.52 4.40 1.58
N LYS A 31 11.85 3.10 1.66
CA LYS A 31 12.00 2.25 0.48
C LYS A 31 10.62 1.97 -0.10
N PHE A 32 10.17 2.79 -1.04
CA PHE A 32 8.92 2.59 -1.75
C PHE A 32 9.02 1.35 -2.65
N MET A 33 8.03 0.45 -2.55
CA MET A 33 7.89 -0.66 -3.49
C MET A 33 6.93 -0.24 -4.59
N PRO A 34 7.38 -0.14 -5.86
CA PRO A 34 6.50 0.27 -6.94
C PRO A 34 5.35 -0.74 -7.10
N LEU A 35 4.14 -0.24 -7.37
CA LEU A 35 2.99 -1.08 -7.64
C LEU A 35 3.21 -1.93 -8.89
N THR A 36 2.86 -3.22 -8.82
CA THR A 36 2.90 -4.10 -9.99
C THR A 36 1.78 -3.73 -10.96
N ASN A 37 1.95 -4.06 -12.25
CA ASN A 37 0.91 -3.80 -13.26
C ASN A 37 -0.43 -4.46 -12.90
N ASN A 38 -0.38 -5.64 -12.28
CA ASN A 38 -1.57 -6.35 -11.85
C ASN A 38 -2.34 -5.56 -10.77
N VAL A 39 -1.61 -5.02 -9.77
CA VAL A 39 -2.20 -4.14 -8.76
C VAL A 39 -2.79 -2.89 -9.40
N ILE A 40 -2.07 -2.23 -10.32
CA ILE A 40 -2.55 -1.02 -11.01
C ILE A 40 -3.85 -1.29 -11.80
N ILE A 41 -3.96 -2.43 -12.48
CA ILE A 41 -5.19 -2.82 -13.20
C ILE A 41 -6.37 -2.92 -12.22
N LYS A 42 -6.16 -3.56 -11.06
CA LYS A 42 -7.19 -3.68 -10.03
C LYS A 42 -7.56 -2.34 -9.36
N LEU A 43 -6.62 -1.40 -9.23
CA LEU A 43 -6.93 -0.04 -8.76
C LEU A 43 -7.77 0.75 -9.77
N ASN A 44 -7.51 0.57 -11.06
CA ASN A 44 -8.36 1.13 -12.12
C ASN A 44 -9.76 0.51 -12.09
N GLU A 45 -9.87 -0.81 -11.88
CA GLU A 45 -11.16 -1.50 -11.72
C GLU A 45 -11.99 -0.86 -10.60
N ILE A 46 -11.39 -0.64 -9.42
CA ILE A 46 -12.03 0.08 -8.30
C ILE A 46 -12.50 1.48 -8.73
N THR A 47 -11.64 2.22 -9.42
CA THR A 47 -11.93 3.59 -9.87
C THR A 47 -13.08 3.66 -10.87
N THR A 48 -13.27 2.62 -11.68
CA THR A 48 -14.38 2.52 -12.65
C THR A 48 -15.67 1.99 -12.02
N MET A 49 -15.55 1.16 -10.99
CA MET A 49 -16.69 0.54 -10.30
C MET A 49 -17.37 1.53 -9.33
N VAL A 50 -16.58 2.34 -8.61
CA VAL A 50 -17.11 3.31 -7.65
C VAL A 50 -17.65 4.54 -8.38
N GLU A 51 -18.97 4.67 -8.41
CA GLU A 51 -19.66 5.81 -9.01
C GLU A 51 -19.49 7.08 -8.16
N ASP A 52 -19.79 7.00 -6.84
CA ASP A 52 -19.66 8.12 -5.91
C ASP A 52 -18.34 8.05 -5.13
N LYS A 53 -17.34 8.77 -5.63
CA LYS A 53 -16.01 8.87 -5.01
C LYS A 53 -15.95 9.80 -3.80
N SER A 54 -17.06 10.42 -3.41
CA SER A 54 -17.12 11.25 -2.20
C SER A 54 -17.31 10.41 -0.94
N LYS A 55 -18.04 9.29 -1.07
CA LYS A 55 -18.39 8.40 0.04
C LYS A 55 -18.58 6.97 -0.46
N LEU A 56 -17.87 6.03 0.16
CA LEU A 56 -18.02 4.61 -0.13
C LEU A 56 -19.30 4.04 0.50
N SER A 57 -20.14 3.41 -0.32
CA SER A 57 -21.26 2.60 0.12
C SER A 57 -20.80 1.27 0.72
N GLU A 58 -21.71 0.52 1.35
CA GLU A 58 -21.38 -0.79 1.92
C GLU A 58 -21.04 -1.81 0.83
N SER A 59 -21.74 -1.77 -0.31
CA SER A 59 -21.42 -2.60 -1.48
C SER A 59 -20.03 -2.29 -2.02
N ASP A 60 -19.68 -1.01 -2.19
CA ASP A 60 -18.34 -0.63 -2.66
C ASP A 60 -17.26 -1.21 -1.76
N VAL A 61 -17.46 -1.13 -0.45
CA VAL A 61 -16.51 -1.64 0.54
C VAL A 61 -16.31 -3.14 0.40
N ASP A 62 -17.37 -3.91 0.17
CA ASP A 62 -17.27 -5.36 0.03
C ASP A 62 -16.66 -5.78 -1.30
N ASP A 63 -16.95 -5.07 -2.38
CA ASP A 63 -16.34 -5.29 -3.68
C ASP A 63 -14.85 -4.92 -3.68
N ILE A 64 -14.48 -3.78 -3.08
CA ILE A 64 -13.08 -3.37 -2.90
C ILE A 64 -12.30 -4.43 -2.09
N LYS A 65 -12.90 -4.97 -1.01
CA LYS A 65 -12.27 -6.06 -0.25
C LYS A 65 -12.11 -7.32 -1.10
N ALA A 66 -13.06 -7.63 -1.97
CA ALA A 66 -12.98 -8.80 -2.85
C ALA A 66 -11.81 -8.67 -3.84
N ILE A 67 -11.63 -7.48 -4.43
CA ILE A 67 -10.52 -7.16 -5.34
C ILE A 67 -9.17 -7.34 -4.64
N PHE A 68 -8.99 -6.76 -3.44
CA PHE A 68 -7.73 -6.95 -2.69
C PHE A 68 -7.51 -8.39 -2.27
N LYS A 69 -8.57 -9.14 -1.94
CA LYS A 69 -8.47 -10.57 -1.60
C LYS A 69 -7.98 -11.39 -2.79
N GLU A 70 -8.42 -11.04 -4.01
CA GLU A 70 -7.95 -11.70 -5.23
C GLU A 70 -6.45 -11.48 -5.44
N LEU A 71 -5.98 -10.23 -5.29
CA LEU A 71 -4.56 -9.88 -5.39
C LEU A 71 -3.69 -10.71 -4.42
N VAL A 72 -4.03 -10.70 -3.12
CA VAL A 72 -3.21 -11.39 -2.11
C VAL A 72 -3.26 -12.92 -2.26
N LYS A 73 -4.39 -13.48 -2.73
CA LYS A 73 -4.49 -14.90 -3.07
C LYS A 73 -3.65 -15.27 -4.30
N GLY A 74 -3.52 -14.34 -5.24
CA GLY A 74 -2.62 -14.47 -6.39
C GLY A 74 -1.13 -14.37 -6.03
N GLY A 75 -0.80 -14.10 -4.76
CA GLY A 75 0.58 -13.95 -4.28
C GLY A 75 1.15 -12.54 -4.46
N GLU A 76 0.33 -11.57 -4.89
CA GLU A 76 0.76 -10.17 -4.99
C GLU A 76 0.93 -9.55 -3.61
N ARG A 77 1.93 -8.68 -3.49
CA ARG A 77 2.12 -7.78 -2.35
C ARG A 77 2.20 -6.35 -2.84
N TYR A 78 1.67 -5.44 -2.04
CA TYR A 78 1.64 -4.02 -2.35
C TYR A 78 1.98 -3.18 -1.10
N ASP A 79 2.54 -1.99 -1.35
CA ASP A 79 2.73 -0.96 -0.34
C ASP A 79 1.42 -0.16 -0.21
N VAL A 80 0.96 0.02 1.02
CA VAL A 80 -0.29 0.72 1.33
C VAL A 80 -0.16 2.21 1.05
N ASP A 81 1.02 2.79 1.29
CA ASP A 81 1.27 4.20 1.02
C ASP A 81 1.25 4.48 -0.47
N GLU A 82 1.76 3.55 -1.28
CA GLU A 82 1.71 3.66 -2.74
C GLU A 82 0.28 3.53 -3.29
N ILE A 83 -0.58 2.76 -2.63
CA ILE A 83 -2.01 2.73 -2.96
C ILE A 83 -2.66 4.08 -2.65
N GLU A 84 -2.44 4.65 -1.45
CA GLU A 84 -2.94 5.99 -1.11
C GLU A 84 -2.47 7.03 -2.14
N PHE A 85 -1.17 7.03 -2.43
CA PHE A 85 -0.57 7.94 -3.39
C PHE A 85 -1.14 7.76 -4.81
N TRP A 86 -1.35 6.52 -5.26
CA TRP A 86 -1.92 6.25 -6.58
C TRP A 86 -3.31 6.91 -6.72
N PHE A 87 -4.18 6.73 -5.74
CA PHE A 87 -5.53 7.32 -5.76
C PHE A 87 -5.50 8.85 -5.63
N GLU A 88 -4.58 9.41 -4.84
CA GLU A 88 -4.39 10.87 -4.75
C GLU A 88 -3.96 11.49 -6.09
N ASN A 89 -3.21 10.75 -6.92
CA ASN A 89 -2.66 11.26 -8.18
C ASN A 89 -3.44 10.85 -9.44
N GLU A 90 -4.35 9.87 -9.36
CA GLU A 90 -5.19 9.46 -10.50
C GLU A 90 -6.11 10.59 -10.98
N GLY A 91 -6.56 11.45 -10.05
CA GLY A 91 -7.21 12.73 -10.35
C GLY A 91 -8.74 12.73 -10.32
N SER A 92 -9.40 11.57 -10.30
CA SER A 92 -10.86 11.48 -10.16
C SER A 92 -11.32 11.48 -8.70
N TRP A 93 -10.46 11.05 -7.78
CA TRP A 93 -10.69 11.03 -6.34
C TRP A 93 -10.36 12.40 -5.73
N LYS A 94 -11.39 13.17 -5.38
CA LYS A 94 -11.24 14.54 -4.87
C LYS A 94 -11.22 14.64 -3.35
N THR A 95 -11.85 13.69 -2.68
CA THR A 95 -11.94 13.65 -1.22
C THR A 95 -10.97 12.61 -0.67
N ARG A 96 -10.24 12.99 0.38
CA ARG A 96 -9.18 12.14 0.95
C ARG A 96 -9.73 11.01 1.82
N GLU A 97 -10.87 11.20 2.47
CA GLU A 97 -11.49 10.22 3.36
C GLU A 97 -11.74 8.84 2.69
N PRO A 98 -12.37 8.75 1.50
CA PRO A 98 -12.55 7.46 0.84
C PRO A 98 -11.23 6.84 0.40
N ILE A 99 -10.23 7.63 0.01
CA ILE A 99 -8.89 7.13 -0.34
C ILE A 99 -8.23 6.44 0.87
N ILE A 100 -8.20 7.12 2.02
CA ILE A 100 -7.67 6.57 3.27
C ILE A 100 -8.44 5.29 3.65
N ARG A 101 -9.75 5.28 3.43
CA ARG A 101 -10.57 4.09 3.70
C ARG A 101 -10.19 2.92 2.81
N ILE A 102 -9.93 3.15 1.52
CA ILE A 102 -9.45 2.10 0.59
C ILE A 102 -8.09 1.57 1.02
N ALA A 103 -7.15 2.45 1.37
CA ALA A 103 -5.83 2.07 1.88
C ALA A 103 -5.93 1.23 3.16
N ASN A 104 -6.81 1.59 4.08
CA ASN A 104 -7.06 0.79 5.29
C ASN A 104 -7.66 -0.59 4.98
N LEU A 105 -8.57 -0.68 4.00
CA LEU A 105 -9.13 -1.96 3.56
C LEU A 105 -8.05 -2.85 2.92
N SER A 106 -7.17 -2.27 2.09
CA SER A 106 -6.09 -3.01 1.45
C SER A 106 -5.10 -3.56 2.48
N ASN A 107 -4.75 -2.77 3.50
CA ASN A 107 -3.91 -3.20 4.60
C ASN A 107 -4.56 -4.34 5.40
N TYR A 108 -5.82 -4.17 5.80
CA TYR A 108 -6.56 -5.20 6.56
C TYR A 108 -6.58 -6.54 5.83
N VAL A 109 -6.85 -6.53 4.52
CA VAL A 109 -6.90 -7.75 3.70
C VAL A 109 -5.52 -8.43 3.62
N GLN A 110 -4.45 -7.65 3.39
CA GLN A 110 -3.09 -8.18 3.31
C GLN A 110 -2.62 -8.78 4.64
N ASP A 111 -2.81 -8.06 5.74
CA ASP A 111 -2.44 -8.52 7.09
C ASP A 111 -3.19 -9.80 7.47
N LYS A 112 -4.50 -9.85 7.21
CA LYS A 112 -5.33 -11.03 7.51
C LYS A 112 -4.90 -12.24 6.69
N HIS A 113 -4.55 -12.04 5.42
CA HIS A 113 -4.05 -13.12 4.58
C HIS A 113 -2.71 -13.66 5.10
N GLN A 114 -1.78 -12.79 5.48
CA GLN A 114 -0.49 -13.18 6.03
C GLN A 114 -0.64 -13.94 7.37
N GLN A 115 -1.50 -13.46 8.27
CA GLN A 115 -1.78 -14.17 9.53
C GLN A 115 -2.34 -15.57 9.27
N THR A 116 -3.28 -15.71 8.34
CA THR A 116 -3.86 -17.00 7.98
C THR A 116 -2.82 -17.94 7.37
N ALA A 117 -1.92 -17.43 6.53
CA ALA A 117 -0.84 -18.21 5.95
C ALA A 117 0.16 -18.72 7.02
N HIS A 118 0.53 -17.87 7.99
CA HIS A 118 1.41 -18.27 9.09
C HIS A 118 0.79 -19.36 9.98
N LEU A 119 -0.53 -19.36 10.16
CA LEU A 119 -1.23 -20.39 10.96
C LEU A 119 -1.36 -21.74 10.24
N ARG A 120 -1.27 -21.79 8.91
CA ARG A 120 -1.41 -23.03 8.12
C ARG A 120 -0.15 -23.92 8.11
N ILE A 121 0.96 -23.48 8.70
CA ILE A 121 2.25 -24.22 8.68
C ILE A 121 2.37 -25.25 9.83
N MET A 122 1.37 -25.36 10.72
CA MET A 122 1.38 -26.33 11.83
C MET A 122 0.24 -27.35 11.76
N SER A 123 -0.01 -27.94 10.59
CA SER A 123 -0.83 -29.14 10.51
C SER A 123 0.05 -30.38 10.75
N ASP A 124 0.06 -30.78 12.02
CA ASP A 124 0.29 -32.13 12.57
C ASP A 124 0.63 -33.25 11.58
N ASP A 125 1.92 -33.57 11.36
CA ASP A 125 2.26 -34.90 10.85
C ASP A 125 3.68 -35.40 11.18
N ASP A 126 4.33 -34.92 12.24
CA ASP A 126 5.60 -35.52 12.71
C ASP A 126 5.88 -35.28 14.21
N CYS A 127 4.86 -35.41 15.06
CA CYS A 127 5.06 -35.60 16.50
C CYS A 127 5.11 -37.11 16.83
N SER A 128 6.17 -37.78 16.34
CA SER A 128 6.58 -39.06 16.89
C SER A 128 7.19 -38.82 18.28
N CYS A 129 6.33 -38.73 19.29
CA CYS A 129 6.73 -38.89 20.68
C CYS A 129 7.27 -40.32 20.82
N GLY A 130 8.59 -40.44 20.72
CA GLY A 130 9.32 -41.70 20.84
C GLY A 130 8.96 -42.45 22.12
N HIS A 131 8.90 -43.77 21.96
CA HIS A 131 8.68 -44.79 22.97
C HIS A 131 9.62 -44.67 24.17
#